data_AF-A0A7C4MR25-F1
#
_entry.id   AF-A0A7C4MR25-F1
#
_cell.length_a   1.000
_cell.length_b   1.000
_cell.length_c   1.000
_cell.angle_alpha   90.00
_cell.angle_beta   90.00
_cell.angle_gamma   90.00
#
_symmetry.space_group_name_H-M   'P 1'
#
loop_
_entity.id
_entity.type
_entity.pdbx_description
1 polymer ?
#
loop_
_entity_poly.entity_id
_entity_poly.type
_entity_poly.pdbx_seq_one_letter_code
_entity_poly.pdbx_strand_id
1 'polypeptide(L)' 'MLTEQEIARHWRNLFHRGGVSLSPETFQKAEALLEQIRPESPLRHRLGAELDELKKRQAGTPKKSPRQAAKK' A
#
# COMPACT_ATOMS: atom_id res chain seq x y z
N MET A 1 -0.99 -18.81 -0.89
CA MET A 1 -0.47 -17.62 -0.19
C MET A 1 0.77 -17.16 -0.91
N LEU A 2 0.80 -15.89 -1.35
CA LEU A 2 2.01 -15.29 -1.95
C LEU A 2 3.04 -15.01 -0.85
N THR A 3 4.32 -15.10 -1.19
CA THR A 3 5.41 -14.73 -0.27
C THR A 3 5.56 -13.21 -0.22
N GLU A 4 6.18 -12.70 0.83
CA GLU A 4 6.51 -11.26 0.96
C GLU A 4 7.30 -10.73 -0.25
N GLN A 5 8.19 -11.55 -0.80
CA GLN A 5 8.98 -11.21 -1.98
C GLN A 5 8.11 -11.07 -3.24
N GLU A 6 7.16 -11.97 -3.44
CA GLU A 6 6.23 -11.92 -4.57
C GLU A 6 5.31 -10.71 -4.47
N ILE A 7 4.88 -10.35 -3.26
CA ILE A 7 4.03 -9.17 -3.03
C ILE A 7 4.81 -7.88 -3.27
N ALA A 8 6.06 -7.79 -2.81
CA ALA A 8 6.93 -6.66 -3.13
C ALA A 8 7.18 -6.53 -4.65
N ARG A 9 7.34 -7.66 -5.35
CA ARG A 9 7.49 -7.68 -6.81
C ARG A 9 6.21 -7.22 -7.53
N HIS A 10 5.05 -7.69 -7.08
CA HIS A 10 3.74 -7.25 -7.59
C HIS A 10 3.51 -5.76 -7.35
N TRP A 11 3.82 -5.26 -6.16
CA TRP A 11 3.73 -3.85 -5.80
C TRP A 11 4.59 -2.98 -6.73
N ARG A 12 5.85 -3.38 -6.92
CA ARG A 12 6.76 -2.65 -7.82
C ARG A 12 6.26 -2.70 -9.27
N ASN A 13 5.72 -3.82 -9.74
CA ASN A 13 5.12 -3.89 -11.06
C ASN A 13 3.89 -2.98 -11.20
N LEU A 14 3.07 -2.90 -10.15
CA LEU A 14 1.83 -2.11 -10.13
C LEU A 14 2.10 -0.60 -10.21
N PHE A 15 3.13 -0.12 -9.52
CA PHE A 15 3.44 1.31 -9.40
C PHE A 15 4.63 1.79 -10.25
N HIS A 16 5.61 0.94 -10.59
CA HIS A 16 6.84 1.38 -11.29
C HIS A 16 6.95 0.91 -12.75
N ARG A 17 6.32 -0.21 -13.14
CA ARG A 17 6.65 -0.87 -14.43
C ARG A 17 5.74 -0.50 -15.59
N GLY A 18 4.59 0.09 -15.32
CA GLY A 18 3.80 0.81 -16.32
C GLY A 18 3.45 2.15 -15.73
N GLY A 19 3.36 3.20 -16.55
CA GLY A 19 2.81 4.50 -16.14
C GLY A 19 1.33 4.39 -15.81
N VAL A 20 1.00 3.56 -14.82
CA VAL A 20 -0.34 3.30 -14.34
C VAL A 20 -0.76 4.57 -13.65
N SER A 21 -1.74 5.26 -14.23
CA SER A 21 -2.42 6.36 -13.56
C SER A 21 -2.82 5.91 -12.16
N LEU A 22 -2.60 6.78 -11.17
CA LEU A 22 -3.07 6.60 -9.80
C LEU A 22 -4.60 6.59 -9.82
N SER A 23 -5.16 5.47 -10.27
CA SER A 23 -6.57 5.24 -10.48
C SER A 23 -7.12 4.43 -9.32
N PRO A 24 -8.41 4.56 -8.98
CA PRO A 24 -9.02 3.81 -7.90
C PRO A 24 -8.83 2.28 -8.05
N GLU A 25 -8.77 1.79 -9.28
CA GLU A 25 -8.54 0.37 -9.59
C GLU A 25 -7.14 -0.12 -9.18
N THR A 26 -6.11 0.73 -9.33
CA THR A 26 -4.74 0.45 -8.87
C THR A 26 -4.69 0.33 -7.36
N PHE A 27 -5.37 1.24 -6.65
CA PHE A 27 -5.46 1.18 -5.19
C PHE A 27 -6.19 -0.08 -4.71
N GLN A 28 -7.29 -0.47 -5.35
CA GLN A 28 -7.98 -1.73 -5.02
C GLN A 28 -7.07 -2.95 -5.19
N LYS A 29 -6.30 -3.03 -6.29
CA LYS A 29 -5.35 -4.14 -6.51
C LYS A 29 -4.24 -4.16 -5.45
N ALA A 30 -3.76 -2.99 -5.04
CA ALA A 30 -2.76 -2.86 -3.99
C ALA A 30 -3.32 -3.23 -2.60
N GLU A 31 -4.56 -2.87 -2.28
CA GLU A 31 -5.25 -3.29 -1.05
C GLU A 31 -5.45 -4.82 -1.03
N ALA A 32 -5.90 -5.42 -2.13
CA ALA A 32 -6.05 -6.87 -2.26
C ALA A 32 -4.71 -7.64 -2.14
N LEU A 33 -3.58 -7.02 -2.54
CA LEU A 33 -2.25 -7.58 -2.31
C LEU A 33 -1.88 -7.54 -0.82
N LEU A 34 -2.24 -6.47 -0.11
CA LEU A 34 -1.98 -6.33 1.32
C LEU A 34 -2.80 -7.30 2.18
N GLU A 35 -4.03 -7.62 1.77
CA GLU A 35 -4.88 -8.63 2.42
C GLU A 35 -4.32 -10.04 2.30
N GLN A 36 -3.50 -10.30 1.28
CA GLN A 36 -2.80 -11.58 1.11
C GLN A 36 -1.53 -11.68 1.97
N ILE A 37 -1.02 -10.57 2.51
CA ILE A 37 0.10 -10.57 3.45
C ILE A 37 -0.41 -10.95 4.85
N ARG A 38 0.35 -11.77 5.58
CA ARG A 38 0.08 -12.02 7.00
C ARG A 38 -0.01 -10.71 7.78
N PRO A 39 -1.01 -10.55 8.68
CA PRO A 39 -1.21 -9.30 9.40
C PRO A 39 -0.03 -8.93 10.30
N GLU A 40 0.78 -9.91 10.71
CA GLU A 40 1.97 -9.75 11.56
C GLU A 40 3.26 -9.42 10.77
N SER A 41 3.20 -9.41 9.42
CA SER A 41 4.37 -9.06 8.62
C SER A 41 4.63 -7.56 8.64
N PRO A 42 5.89 -7.13 8.86
CA PRO A 42 6.27 -5.71 8.78
C PRO A 42 6.10 -5.13 7.37
N LEU A 43 6.13 -5.97 6.32
CA LEU A 43 5.95 -5.53 4.94
C LEU A 43 4.55 -4.96 4.71
N ARG A 44 3.52 -5.57 5.32
CA ARG A 44 2.14 -5.08 5.26
C ARG A 44 2.01 -3.66 5.80
N HIS A 45 2.66 -3.37 6.91
CA HIS A 45 2.67 -2.03 7.50
C HIS A 45 3.39 -1.01 6.61
N ARG A 46 4.54 -1.39 6.04
CA ARG A 46 5.30 -0.51 5.13
C ARG A 46 4.50 -0.18 3.87
N LEU A 47 3.99 -1.20 3.16
CA LEU A 47 3.23 -1.02 1.93
C LEU A 47 1.87 -0.32 2.18
N GLY A 48 1.22 -0.60 3.32
CA GLY A 48 -0.01 0.10 3.72
C GLY A 48 0.20 1.59 3.95
N ALA A 49 1.34 1.98 4.55
CA ALA A 49 1.69 3.39 4.70
C ALA A 49 1.99 4.05 3.36
N GLU A 50 2.69 3.37 2.45
CA GLU A 50 2.91 3.90 1.09
C GLU A 50 1.59 4.07 0.31
N LEU A 51 0.65 3.12 0.44
CA LEU A 51 -0.67 3.21 -0.18
C LEU A 51 -1.42 4.48 0.26
N ASP A 52 -1.42 4.73 1.56
CA ASP A 52 -2.10 5.86 2.19
C ASP A 52 -1.51 7.19 1.70
N GLU A 53 -0.18 7.28 1.62
CA GLU A 53 0.52 8.44 1.06
C GLU A 53 0.20 8.66 -0.42
N LEU A 54 0.12 7.58 -1.21
CA LEU A 54 -0.26 7.66 -2.63
C LEU A 54 -1.72 8.11 -2.82
N LYS A 55 -2.65 7.62 -1.99
CA LYS A 55 -4.06 8.07 -1.99
C LYS A 55 -4.17 9.54 -1.62
N LYS A 56 -3.40 10.01 -0.63
CA LYS A 56 -3.35 11.44 -0.26
C LYS A 56 -2.83 12.33 -1.39
N ARG A 57 -1.76 11.90 -2.08
CA ARG A 57 -1.21 12.62 -3.23
C ARG A 57 -2.20 12.72 -4.38
N GLN A 58 -2.95 11.64 -4.64
CA GLN A 58 -4.01 11.64 -5.65
C GLN A 58 -5.20 12.53 -5.25
N ALA A 59 -5.62 12.51 -3.98
CA ALA A 59 -6.75 13.28 -3.47
C ALA A 59 -6.44 14.78 -3.23
N GLY A 60 -5.19 15.21 -3.44
CA GLY A 60 -4.82 16.62 -3.51
C GLY A 60 -4.98 17.45 -2.23
N THR A 61 -5.15 16.84 -1.05
CA THR A 61 -5.34 17.60 0.20
C THR A 61 -4.78 16.92 1.46
N PRO A 62 -4.12 17.68 2.37
CA PRO A 62 -3.53 17.16 3.59
C PRO A 62 -4.58 17.09 4.70
N LYS A 63 -4.92 15.89 5.18
CA LYS A 63 -5.67 15.79 6.45
C LYS A 63 -5.40 14.50 7.24
N LYS A 64 -4.60 14.69 8.29
CA LYS A 64 -4.54 13.98 9.58
C LYS A 64 -4.24 12.48 9.55
N SER A 65 -2.95 12.15 9.70
CA SER A 65 -2.53 10.96 10.44
C SER A 65 -2.80 11.19 11.94
N PRO A 66 -3.53 10.29 12.60
CA PRO A 66 -3.08 9.82 13.91
C PRO A 66 -3.35 8.32 14.03
N ARG A 67 -2.41 7.47 13.62
CA ARG A 67 -2.48 6.04 13.97
C ARG A 67 -1.13 5.36 14.26
N GLN A 68 -0.08 6.15 14.48
CA GLN A 68 1.12 5.70 15.19
C GLN A 68 1.11 6.27 16.61
N ALA A 69 0.22 5.78 17.47
CA ALA A 69 0.33 5.93 18.94
C ALA A 69 -0.65 4.97 19.62
N ALA A 70 -0.18 3.76 19.93
CA ALA A 70 -0.65 2.96 21.07
C ALA A 70 0.17 1.66 21.15
N LYS A 71 1.41 1.78 21.62
CA LYS A 71 2.10 0.72 22.35
C LYS A 71 3.02 1.39 23.37
N LYS A 72 2.48 1.64 24.55
CA LYS A 72 3.13 1.59 25.87
C LYS A 72 2.06 1.61 26.94
#